data_AF-A0A062V8U7-F1
#
_entry.id   AF-A0A062V8U7-F1
#
_cell.length_a   1.000
_cell.length_b   1.000
_cell.length_c   1.000
_cell.angle_alpha   90.00
_cell.angle_beta   90.00
_cell.angle_gamma   90.00
#
_symmetry.space_group_name_H-M   'P 1'
#
loop_
_entity.id
_entity.type
_entity.pdbx_description
1 polymer ?
#
loop_
_entity_poly.entity_id
_entity_poly.type
_entity_poly.pdbx_seq_one_letter_code
_entity_poly.pdbx_strand_id
1 'polypeptide(L)'
;MFTSALSRLLLAAGLAAAAISPVALAQRGGGAPSGPPGITLYSDTNLRGEAVELTGDQPNFNTIRFNDKARSIDVRGGVWMVCADGNYKGRCEYIDRSVRNLGEIGLSGAISSAKRVPYDKGPRSYDIALFADGNYGGAFVGFDEGVADLSQYRFNDTASSIMINRGDWLVCEHADYRGQCELLEASTGNLSSIGLNDKITSFRRYDVRREGPWRRPIPPVTGPVQDTRGGFQGEQTVFFPTPTTNGRRINDGSGAATRFCQSMGFYEAVYKAPGPVLSDVVCR
;
A
#
# COMPACT_ATOMS: atom_id res chain seq x y z
N MET A 1 -87.36 24.40 -49.81
CA MET A 1 -86.99 24.53 -48.38
C MET A 1 -85.88 23.53 -48.12
N PHE A 2 -84.61 24.00 -48.13
CA PHE A 2 -83.75 24.19 -46.93
C PHE A 2 -83.50 22.85 -46.17
N THR A 3 -82.30 22.36 -45.86
CA THR A 3 -80.90 22.82 -46.04
C THR A 3 -79.95 21.68 -45.62
N SER A 4 -78.80 21.63 -46.31
CA SER A 4 -77.43 21.29 -45.87
C SER A 4 -77.15 20.08 -44.93
N ALA A 5 -76.53 19.05 -45.51
CA ALA A 5 -75.43 18.32 -44.90
C ALA A 5 -74.16 19.20 -44.87
N LEU A 6 -73.34 19.12 -43.81
CA LEU A 6 -71.89 19.30 -43.92
C LEU A 6 -71.16 18.82 -42.65
N SER A 7 -70.20 17.94 -42.94
CA SER A 7 -69.31 17.23 -42.04
C SER A 7 -68.30 18.19 -41.39
N ARG A 8 -68.05 18.02 -40.09
CA ARG A 8 -66.99 18.75 -39.38
C ARG A 8 -65.66 18.00 -39.57
N LEU A 9 -64.82 18.49 -40.49
CA LEU A 9 -63.38 18.19 -40.50
C LEU A 9 -62.65 19.36 -39.81
N LEU A 10 -62.01 19.08 -38.68
CA LEU A 10 -61.01 19.97 -38.07
C LEU A 10 -59.62 19.46 -38.50
N LEU A 11 -59.01 20.16 -39.46
CA LEU A 11 -57.59 20.04 -39.78
C LEU A 11 -56.84 21.05 -38.91
N ALA A 12 -56.12 20.56 -37.90
CA ALA A 12 -55.11 21.34 -37.19
C ALA A 12 -53.78 21.21 -37.96
N ALA A 13 -53.42 22.22 -38.74
CA ALA A 13 -52.11 22.33 -39.36
C ALA A 13 -51.09 22.78 -38.30
N GLY A 14 -50.12 21.93 -38.00
CA GLY A 14 -49.04 22.18 -37.05
C GLY A 14 -48.04 23.23 -37.55
N LEU A 15 -47.73 24.21 -36.71
CA LEU A 15 -46.60 25.12 -36.88
C LEU A 15 -45.30 24.35 -36.54
N ALA A 16 -44.46 24.13 -37.55
CA ALA A 16 -43.11 23.62 -37.35
C ALA A 16 -42.19 24.77 -36.88
N ALA A 17 -41.89 24.81 -35.59
CA ALA A 17 -40.80 25.63 -35.06
C ALA A 17 -39.47 24.92 -35.33
N ALA A 18 -38.64 25.46 -36.23
CA ALA A 18 -37.28 25.00 -36.43
C ALA A 18 -36.41 25.42 -35.22
N ALA A 19 -36.15 24.48 -34.31
CA ALA A 19 -35.21 24.68 -33.23
C ALA A 19 -33.78 24.53 -33.77
N ILE A 20 -33.07 25.65 -33.88
CA ILE A 20 -31.63 25.67 -34.15
C ILE A 20 -30.96 25.14 -32.88
N SER A 21 -30.51 23.88 -32.89
CA SER A 21 -29.71 23.33 -31.80
C SER A 21 -28.33 23.98 -31.82
N PRO A 22 -27.85 24.61 -30.72
CA PRO A 22 -26.44 24.96 -30.65
C PRO A 22 -25.66 23.65 -30.61
N VAL A 23 -24.72 23.48 -31.53
CA VAL A 23 -23.71 22.42 -31.44
C VAL A 23 -22.89 22.73 -30.20
N ALA A 24 -23.20 22.04 -29.09
CA ALA A 24 -22.35 22.04 -27.93
C ALA A 24 -21.02 21.37 -28.35
N LEU A 25 -19.94 22.15 -28.35
CA LEU A 25 -18.60 21.58 -28.44
C LEU A 25 -18.45 20.57 -27.30
N ALA A 26 -18.27 19.30 -27.66
CA ALA A 26 -17.86 18.27 -26.73
C ALA A 26 -16.46 18.60 -26.21
N GLN A 27 -16.39 19.36 -25.10
CA GLN A 27 -15.18 19.41 -24.30
C GLN A 27 -15.01 18.04 -23.64
N ARG A 28 -13.93 17.38 -24.00
CA ARG A 28 -13.44 16.13 -23.43
C ARG A 28 -13.00 16.38 -21.99
N GLY A 29 -13.97 16.44 -21.07
CA GLY A 29 -13.76 16.51 -19.63
C GLY A 29 -14.02 15.15 -19.01
N GLY A 30 -13.01 14.56 -18.37
CA GLY A 30 -13.17 13.40 -17.50
C GLY A 30 -14.02 13.80 -16.29
N GLY A 31 -15.32 13.53 -16.36
CA GLY A 31 -16.22 13.66 -15.22
C GLY A 31 -15.92 12.56 -14.20
N ALA A 32 -15.66 12.94 -12.96
CA ALA A 32 -15.71 12.03 -11.83
C ALA A 32 -17.08 11.30 -11.80
N PRO A 33 -17.17 10.02 -11.37
CA PRO A 33 -18.43 9.30 -11.35
C PRO A 33 -19.43 10.02 -10.45
N SER A 34 -20.55 10.49 -11.01
CA SER A 34 -21.57 11.30 -10.33
C SER A 34 -22.59 10.48 -9.51
N GLY A 35 -22.19 9.30 -9.02
CA GLY A 35 -23.06 8.38 -8.26
C GLY A 35 -22.44 7.93 -6.93
N PRO A 36 -23.25 7.36 -6.01
CA PRO A 36 -22.73 6.79 -4.78
C PRO A 36 -21.69 5.68 -5.08
N PRO A 37 -20.66 5.51 -4.23
CA PRO A 37 -19.66 4.45 -4.39
C PRO A 37 -20.31 3.08 -4.57
N GLY A 38 -19.90 2.33 -5.58
CA GLY A 38 -20.55 1.09 -5.98
C GLY A 38 -19.68 0.23 -6.90
N ILE A 39 -20.11 -1.01 -7.09
CA ILE A 39 -19.56 -1.93 -8.09
C ILE A 39 -20.65 -2.36 -9.07
N THR A 40 -20.23 -2.73 -10.28
CA THR A 40 -21.09 -3.38 -11.26
C THR A 40 -20.43 -4.71 -11.64
N LEU A 41 -21.13 -5.82 -11.42
CA LEU A 41 -20.66 -7.15 -11.81
C LEU A 41 -21.23 -7.52 -13.17
N TYR A 42 -20.43 -8.17 -14.00
CA TYR A 42 -20.74 -8.51 -15.39
C TYR A 42 -20.61 -10.01 -15.63
N SER A 43 -21.54 -10.61 -16.36
CA SER A 43 -21.56 -12.06 -16.62
C SER A 43 -20.50 -12.53 -17.61
N ASP A 44 -19.91 -11.62 -18.39
CA ASP A 44 -18.82 -11.90 -19.32
C ASP A 44 -17.55 -11.14 -18.93
N THR A 45 -16.43 -11.50 -19.56
CA THR A 45 -15.18 -10.74 -19.44
C THR A 45 -15.30 -9.38 -20.14
N ASN A 46 -14.38 -8.47 -19.83
CA ASN A 46 -14.25 -7.16 -20.43
C ASN A 46 -15.45 -6.23 -20.21
N LEU A 47 -16.13 -6.36 -19.06
CA LEU A 47 -17.24 -5.50 -18.61
C LEU A 47 -18.45 -5.58 -19.56
N ARG A 48 -18.87 -6.81 -19.89
CA ARG A 48 -19.94 -7.11 -20.86
C ARG A 48 -20.94 -8.15 -20.32
N GLY A 49 -22.05 -8.30 -21.03
CA GLY A 49 -23.09 -9.27 -20.70
C GLY A 49 -24.14 -8.74 -19.73
N GLU A 50 -24.81 -9.64 -19.02
CA GLU A 50 -25.75 -9.30 -17.94
C GLU A 50 -24.99 -8.54 -16.84
N ALA A 51 -25.57 -7.45 -16.34
CA ALA A 51 -24.91 -6.59 -15.36
C ALA A 51 -25.81 -6.35 -14.14
N VAL A 52 -25.21 -6.41 -12.95
CA VAL A 52 -25.88 -6.02 -11.69
C VAL A 52 -25.03 -5.00 -10.95
N GLU A 53 -25.66 -3.88 -10.60
CA GLU A 53 -25.08 -2.83 -9.78
C GLU A 53 -25.35 -3.09 -8.29
N LEU A 54 -24.29 -2.95 -7.47
CA LEU A 54 -24.36 -2.97 -6.02
C LEU A 54 -23.83 -1.64 -5.46
N THR A 55 -24.64 -1.00 -4.62
CA THR A 55 -24.28 0.22 -3.87
C THR A 55 -24.17 -0.02 -2.37
N GLY A 56 -24.52 -1.22 -1.90
CA GLY A 56 -24.37 -1.66 -0.52
C GLY A 56 -24.07 -3.16 -0.40
N ASP A 57 -24.03 -3.63 0.84
CA ASP A 57 -23.72 -5.02 1.18
C ASP A 57 -24.74 -6.00 0.60
N GLN A 58 -24.23 -7.06 -0.04
CA GLN A 58 -25.02 -8.12 -0.65
C GLN A 58 -24.54 -9.50 -0.17
N PRO A 59 -25.15 -10.07 0.87
CA PRO A 59 -24.69 -11.33 1.47
C PRO A 59 -25.00 -12.58 0.63
N ASN A 60 -25.91 -12.52 -0.34
CA ASN A 60 -26.28 -13.70 -1.13
C ASN A 60 -26.69 -13.32 -2.55
N PHE A 61 -25.93 -13.73 -3.55
CA PHE A 61 -26.19 -13.38 -4.95
C PHE A 61 -27.37 -14.13 -5.57
N ASN A 62 -27.87 -15.20 -4.93
CA ASN A 62 -29.10 -15.86 -5.35
C ASN A 62 -30.31 -14.92 -5.27
N THR A 63 -30.34 -13.98 -4.31
CA THR A 63 -31.48 -13.05 -4.15
C THR A 63 -31.56 -12.01 -5.26
N ILE A 64 -30.46 -11.78 -5.99
CA ILE A 64 -30.36 -10.92 -7.18
C ILE A 64 -30.18 -11.72 -8.47
N ARG A 65 -30.33 -13.05 -8.43
CA ARG A 65 -30.21 -13.97 -9.58
C ARG A 65 -28.86 -13.85 -10.32
N PHE A 66 -27.78 -13.55 -9.59
CA PHE A 66 -26.44 -13.33 -10.14
C PHE A 66 -25.35 -14.23 -9.53
N ASN A 67 -25.74 -15.31 -8.85
CA ASN A 67 -24.80 -16.24 -8.21
C ASN A 67 -23.90 -16.92 -9.25
N ASP A 68 -22.60 -16.99 -9.00
CA ASP A 68 -21.61 -17.68 -9.86
C ASP A 68 -21.57 -17.20 -11.33
N LYS A 69 -22.12 -16.01 -11.59
CA LYS A 69 -22.15 -15.43 -12.93
C LYS A 69 -21.00 -14.49 -13.22
N ALA A 70 -20.49 -13.79 -12.20
CA ALA A 70 -19.55 -12.69 -12.42
C ALA A 70 -18.25 -13.15 -13.08
N ARG A 71 -17.89 -12.56 -14.22
CA ARG A 71 -16.61 -12.80 -14.95
C ARG A 71 -15.78 -11.53 -15.09
N SER A 72 -16.36 -10.35 -14.89
CA SER A 72 -15.64 -9.07 -14.74
C SER A 72 -16.40 -8.11 -13.82
N ILE A 73 -15.71 -7.10 -13.29
CA ILE A 73 -16.27 -6.15 -12.32
C ILE A 73 -15.78 -4.74 -12.65
N ASP A 74 -16.70 -3.76 -12.66
CA ASP A 74 -16.38 -2.34 -12.69
C ASP A 74 -16.53 -1.72 -11.30
N VAL A 75 -15.57 -0.92 -10.86
CA VAL A 75 -15.59 -0.24 -9.56
C VAL A 75 -15.75 1.26 -9.78
N ARG A 76 -16.93 1.80 -9.45
CA ARG A 76 -17.21 3.24 -9.50
C ARG A 76 -16.71 4.00 -8.27
N GLY A 77 -16.47 3.28 -7.17
CA GLY A 77 -15.77 3.83 -6.00
C GLY A 77 -15.91 3.00 -4.74
N GLY A 78 -15.00 3.23 -3.79
CA GLY A 78 -14.91 2.49 -2.53
C GLY A 78 -14.13 1.19 -2.66
N VAL A 79 -13.94 0.52 -1.53
CA VAL A 79 -13.31 -0.81 -1.47
C VAL A 79 -14.40 -1.84 -1.21
N TRP A 80 -14.34 -2.94 -1.94
CA TRP A 80 -15.30 -4.03 -1.85
C TRP A 80 -14.58 -5.33 -1.56
N MET A 81 -15.13 -6.14 -0.66
CA MET A 81 -14.72 -7.52 -0.46
C MET A 81 -15.70 -8.42 -1.22
N VAL A 82 -15.20 -9.18 -2.19
CA VAL A 82 -16.00 -10.16 -2.94
C VAL A 82 -15.59 -11.57 -2.55
N CYS A 83 -16.57 -12.44 -2.32
CA CYS A 83 -16.31 -13.78 -1.78
C CYS A 83 -16.98 -14.87 -2.63
N ALA A 84 -16.31 -16.02 -2.70
CA ALA A 84 -16.77 -17.17 -3.46
C ALA A 84 -18.05 -17.79 -2.88
N ASP A 85 -18.24 -17.74 -1.56
CA ASP A 85 -19.44 -18.27 -0.93
C ASP A 85 -20.36 -17.15 -0.44
N GLY A 86 -21.63 -17.52 -0.21
CA GLY A 86 -22.61 -16.64 0.44
C GLY A 86 -22.21 -16.28 1.89
N ASN A 87 -22.75 -15.17 2.36
CA ASN A 87 -22.50 -14.59 3.69
C ASN A 87 -21.02 -14.27 3.95
N TYR A 88 -20.30 -13.84 2.91
CA TYR A 88 -18.91 -13.39 2.99
C TYR A 88 -17.93 -14.48 3.46
N LYS A 89 -18.10 -15.70 2.94
CA LYS A 89 -17.31 -16.88 3.30
C LYS A 89 -16.51 -17.42 2.11
N GLY A 90 -15.68 -18.41 2.39
CA GLY A 90 -14.83 -19.06 1.41
C GLY A 90 -13.64 -18.19 1.05
N ARG A 91 -13.23 -18.23 -0.22
CA ARG A 91 -12.17 -17.37 -0.74
C ARG A 91 -12.72 -15.96 -0.96
N CYS A 92 -12.09 -14.95 -0.34
CA CYS A 92 -12.45 -13.55 -0.51
C CYS A 92 -11.27 -12.75 -1.07
N GLU A 93 -11.58 -11.75 -1.90
CA GLU A 93 -10.61 -10.80 -2.45
C GLU A 93 -11.11 -9.36 -2.24
N TYR A 94 -10.20 -8.43 -1.96
CA TYR A 94 -10.50 -7.01 -1.87
C TYR A 94 -10.25 -6.35 -3.23
N ILE A 95 -11.25 -5.61 -3.72
CA ILE A 95 -11.21 -4.92 -5.00
C ILE A 95 -11.52 -3.43 -4.80
N ASP A 96 -10.66 -2.60 -5.37
CA ASP A 96 -10.74 -1.14 -5.36
C ASP A 96 -10.68 -0.54 -6.78
N ARG A 97 -10.48 -1.40 -7.78
CA ARG A 97 -10.44 -1.07 -9.22
C ARG A 97 -11.21 -2.10 -10.04
N SER A 98 -11.56 -1.70 -11.26
CA SER A 98 -12.22 -2.57 -12.23
C SER A 98 -11.31 -3.72 -12.68
N VAL A 99 -11.85 -4.93 -12.70
CA VAL A 99 -11.17 -6.17 -13.14
C VAL A 99 -11.84 -6.67 -14.40
N ARG A 100 -11.12 -6.65 -15.53
CA ARG A 100 -11.68 -7.07 -16.83
C ARG A 100 -11.79 -8.58 -16.99
N ASN A 101 -11.01 -9.35 -16.25
CA ASN A 101 -11.09 -10.81 -16.27
C ASN A 101 -10.85 -11.36 -14.87
N LEU A 102 -11.92 -11.80 -14.19
CA LEU A 102 -11.81 -12.40 -12.85
C LEU A 102 -11.06 -13.73 -12.82
N GLY A 103 -10.74 -14.32 -13.98
CA GLY A 103 -9.86 -15.47 -14.06
C GLY A 103 -8.44 -15.16 -13.56
N GLU A 104 -7.98 -13.91 -13.71
CA GLU A 104 -6.66 -13.44 -13.26
C GLU A 104 -6.50 -13.51 -11.74
N ILE A 105 -7.61 -13.35 -11.01
CA ILE A 105 -7.65 -13.50 -9.55
C ILE A 105 -8.34 -14.79 -9.10
N GLY A 106 -8.62 -15.72 -10.02
CA GLY A 106 -9.22 -17.03 -9.72
C GLY A 106 -10.62 -16.97 -9.09
N LEU A 107 -11.41 -15.93 -9.40
CA LEU A 107 -12.79 -15.77 -8.94
C LEU A 107 -13.83 -15.79 -10.08
N SER A 108 -13.42 -16.09 -11.30
CA SER A 108 -14.31 -16.17 -12.47
C SER A 108 -15.47 -17.13 -12.21
N GLY A 109 -16.68 -16.58 -12.13
CA GLY A 109 -17.95 -17.28 -11.87
C GLY A 109 -17.96 -18.10 -10.60
N ALA A 110 -17.26 -17.62 -9.58
CA ALA A 110 -17.35 -18.17 -8.24
C ALA A 110 -18.00 -17.19 -7.27
N ILE A 111 -18.17 -15.90 -7.61
CA ILE A 111 -18.59 -14.89 -6.64
C ILE A 111 -20.06 -15.06 -6.26
N SER A 112 -20.30 -15.20 -4.96
CA SER A 112 -21.64 -15.41 -4.37
C SER A 112 -22.03 -14.37 -3.31
N SER A 113 -21.11 -13.52 -2.86
CA SER A 113 -21.41 -12.38 -1.99
C SER A 113 -20.42 -11.23 -2.16
N ALA A 114 -20.87 -10.01 -1.84
CA ALA A 114 -20.03 -8.82 -1.87
C ALA A 114 -20.38 -7.88 -0.72
N LYS A 115 -19.36 -7.34 -0.05
CA LYS A 115 -19.51 -6.41 1.06
C LYS A 115 -18.79 -5.12 0.75
N ARG A 116 -19.46 -3.99 0.95
CA ARG A 116 -18.78 -2.70 0.97
C ARG A 116 -17.94 -2.64 2.23
N VAL A 117 -16.65 -2.37 2.09
CA VAL A 117 -15.80 -2.15 3.25
C VAL A 117 -16.12 -0.76 3.80
N PRO A 118 -16.64 -0.65 5.04
CA PRO A 118 -16.92 0.64 5.65
C PRO A 118 -15.68 1.53 5.67
N TYR A 119 -15.85 2.84 5.51
CA TYR A 119 -14.74 3.79 5.40
C TYR A 119 -13.86 3.83 6.67
N ASP A 120 -14.45 3.48 7.82
CA ASP A 120 -13.82 3.25 9.14
C ASP A 120 -13.08 1.91 9.26
N LYS A 121 -13.08 1.08 8.21
CA LYS A 121 -12.24 -0.11 8.05
C LYS A 121 -11.49 -0.16 6.72
N GLY A 122 -11.46 0.96 5.98
CA GLY A 122 -10.64 1.13 4.78
C GLY A 122 -9.19 1.47 5.14
N PRO A 123 -8.33 1.72 4.14
CA PRO A 123 -6.94 2.14 4.39
C PRO A 123 -6.84 3.29 5.39
N ARG A 124 -7.82 4.21 5.40
CA ARG A 124 -7.92 5.37 6.29
C ARG A 124 -8.21 5.07 7.77
N SER A 125 -8.46 3.81 8.11
CA SER A 125 -8.71 3.36 9.49
C SER A 125 -7.49 2.79 10.19
N TYR A 126 -6.44 2.49 9.43
CA TYR A 126 -5.17 2.00 9.92
C TYR A 126 -4.19 3.16 10.03
N ASP A 127 -3.22 3.07 10.91
CA ASP A 127 -2.18 4.10 10.96
C ASP A 127 -1.26 4.05 9.72
N ILE A 128 -1.08 2.86 9.13
CA ILE A 128 -0.39 2.63 7.85
C ILE A 128 -1.08 1.53 7.01
N ALA A 129 -1.08 1.66 5.69
CA ALA A 129 -1.53 0.64 4.75
C ALA A 129 -0.56 0.49 3.56
N LEU A 130 -0.23 -0.77 3.22
CA LEU A 130 0.67 -1.13 2.12
C LEU A 130 -0.16 -1.73 0.97
N PHE A 131 0.12 -1.34 -0.27
CA PHE A 131 -0.63 -1.70 -1.46
C PHE A 131 0.28 -2.37 -2.49
N ALA A 132 -0.26 -3.39 -3.16
CA ALA A 132 0.48 -4.22 -4.10
C ALA A 132 0.84 -3.48 -5.40
N ASP A 133 0.07 -2.45 -5.76
CA ASP A 133 0.34 -1.63 -6.93
C ASP A 133 0.66 -0.18 -6.55
N GLY A 134 1.18 0.58 -7.52
CA GLY A 134 1.39 2.01 -7.38
C GLY A 134 0.08 2.78 -7.18
N ASN A 135 0.20 4.01 -6.67
CA ASN A 135 -0.90 4.96 -6.45
C ASN A 135 -2.04 4.42 -5.57
N TYR A 136 -1.69 3.61 -4.56
CA TYR A 136 -2.61 3.05 -3.57
C TYR A 136 -3.66 2.10 -4.18
N GLY A 137 -3.27 1.37 -5.22
CA GLY A 137 -4.14 0.41 -5.89
C GLY A 137 -3.85 -1.04 -5.50
N GLY A 138 -4.84 -1.89 -5.65
CA GLY A 138 -4.67 -3.35 -5.62
C GLY A 138 -4.88 -3.97 -4.26
N ALA A 139 -4.41 -5.21 -4.13
CA ALA A 139 -4.45 -5.89 -2.84
C ALA A 139 -3.69 -5.05 -1.82
N PHE A 140 -4.23 -4.94 -0.61
CA PHE A 140 -3.61 -4.15 0.44
C PHE A 140 -3.73 -4.82 1.80
N VAL A 141 -2.81 -4.44 2.69
CA VAL A 141 -2.80 -4.82 4.11
C VAL A 141 -2.65 -3.56 4.95
N GLY A 142 -3.36 -3.47 6.07
CA GLY A 142 -3.38 -2.31 6.95
C GLY A 142 -3.03 -2.66 8.38
N PHE A 143 -2.32 -1.78 9.08
CA PHE A 143 -1.78 -2.02 10.41
C PHE A 143 -1.80 -0.75 11.28
N ASP A 144 -1.97 -0.94 12.59
CA ASP A 144 -1.88 0.12 13.60
C ASP A 144 -0.52 0.11 14.35
N GLU A 145 0.24 -0.96 14.16
CA GLU A 145 1.54 -1.21 14.80
C GLU A 145 2.56 -1.71 13.78
N GLY A 146 3.83 -1.82 14.20
CA GLY A 146 4.91 -2.32 13.35
C GLY A 146 4.85 -3.83 13.14
N VAL A 147 5.41 -4.27 12.01
CA VAL A 147 5.51 -5.68 11.61
C VAL A 147 6.98 -6.00 11.33
N ALA A 148 7.52 -7.00 12.02
CA ALA A 148 8.92 -7.45 11.86
C ALA A 148 9.14 -8.33 10.62
N ASP A 149 8.10 -8.98 10.09
CA ASP A 149 8.16 -9.83 8.91
C ASP A 149 6.77 -9.91 8.23
N LEU A 150 6.66 -9.44 6.99
CA LEU A 150 5.42 -9.42 6.19
C LEU A 150 5.05 -10.78 5.58
N SER A 151 5.96 -11.77 5.60
CA SER A 151 5.67 -13.12 5.10
C SER A 151 4.51 -13.78 5.86
N GLN A 152 4.36 -13.48 7.15
CA GLN A 152 3.26 -13.96 7.99
C GLN A 152 1.87 -13.49 7.49
N TYR A 153 1.83 -12.41 6.69
CA TYR A 153 0.63 -11.85 6.08
C TYR A 153 0.55 -12.12 4.57
N ARG A 154 1.48 -12.91 4.00
CA ARG A 154 1.58 -13.18 2.55
C ARG A 154 1.67 -11.91 1.70
N PHE A 155 2.36 -10.90 2.22
CA PHE A 155 2.54 -9.60 1.55
C PHE A 155 4.02 -9.18 1.49
N ASN A 156 4.93 -10.14 1.65
CA ASN A 156 6.37 -9.90 1.55
C ASN A 156 6.74 -9.47 0.14
N ASP A 157 7.62 -8.47 0.00
CA ASP A 157 8.15 -8.04 -1.29
C ASP A 157 7.04 -7.71 -2.31
N THR A 158 5.88 -7.28 -1.82
CA THR A 158 4.68 -7.06 -2.64
C THR A 158 4.33 -5.57 -2.74
N ALA A 159 4.71 -4.76 -1.76
CA ALA A 159 4.27 -3.38 -1.70
C ALA A 159 4.92 -2.51 -2.79
N SER A 160 4.07 -1.80 -3.54
CA SER A 160 4.46 -0.78 -4.54
C SER A 160 4.00 0.64 -4.16
N SER A 161 3.08 0.79 -3.22
CA SER A 161 2.73 2.08 -2.61
C SER A 161 2.25 1.96 -1.16
N ILE A 162 2.34 3.07 -0.40
CA ILE A 162 2.03 3.11 1.05
C ILE A 162 1.21 4.34 1.39
N MET A 163 0.08 4.15 2.06
CA MET A 163 -0.71 5.23 2.65
C MET A 163 -0.40 5.33 4.15
N ILE A 164 -0.10 6.54 4.62
CA ILE A 164 0.10 6.86 6.03
C ILE A 164 -1.05 7.75 6.49
N ASN A 165 -1.77 7.30 7.52
CA ASN A 165 -2.82 8.10 8.15
C ASN A 165 -2.37 8.66 9.50
N ARG A 166 -1.42 8.01 10.19
CA ARG A 166 -0.90 8.49 11.47
C ARG A 166 0.54 8.07 11.75
N GLY A 167 1.32 9.06 12.18
CA GLY A 167 2.69 8.88 12.66
C GLY A 167 3.70 8.65 11.55
N ASP A 168 4.96 8.55 11.94
CA ASP A 168 6.08 8.37 11.03
C ASP A 168 6.55 6.91 11.09
N TRP A 169 6.96 6.38 9.93
CA TRP A 169 7.21 4.95 9.76
C TRP A 169 8.57 4.70 9.13
N LEU A 170 9.37 3.86 9.77
CA LEU A 170 10.58 3.31 9.19
C LEU A 170 10.22 2.01 8.45
N VAL A 171 10.37 1.98 7.14
CA VAL A 171 10.11 0.82 6.27
C VAL A 171 11.43 0.23 5.78
N CYS A 172 11.54 -1.10 5.74
CA CYS A 172 12.81 -1.80 5.52
C CYS A 172 12.69 -2.98 4.55
N GLU A 173 13.75 -3.18 3.77
CA GLU A 173 13.87 -4.24 2.75
C GLU A 173 13.92 -5.65 3.34
N HIS A 174 14.40 -5.82 4.58
CA HIS A 174 14.53 -7.13 5.21
C HIS A 174 13.78 -7.22 6.53
N ALA A 175 13.55 -8.46 6.97
CA ALA A 175 12.92 -8.76 8.26
C ALA A 175 13.75 -8.22 9.42
N ASP A 176 13.06 -7.98 10.54
CA ASP A 176 13.59 -7.39 11.77
C ASP A 176 14.20 -5.99 11.58
N TYR A 177 13.61 -5.20 10.67
CA TYR A 177 13.99 -3.80 10.41
C TYR A 177 15.44 -3.66 9.91
N ARG A 178 15.85 -4.54 9.00
CA ARG A 178 17.21 -4.60 8.43
C ARG A 178 17.23 -4.26 6.94
N GLY A 179 18.44 -4.17 6.38
CA GLY A 179 18.66 -3.86 4.97
C GLY A 179 18.55 -2.36 4.70
N GLN A 180 18.16 -2.00 3.47
CA GLN A 180 17.84 -0.62 3.17
C GLN A 180 16.54 -0.22 3.90
N CYS A 181 16.60 0.86 4.67
CA CYS A 181 15.44 1.42 5.36
C CYS A 181 15.22 2.89 5.00
N GLU A 182 13.96 3.30 4.96
CA GLU A 182 13.54 4.67 4.69
C GLU A 182 12.51 5.15 5.71
N LEU A 183 12.68 6.39 6.19
CA LEU A 183 11.67 7.07 6.99
C LEU A 183 10.62 7.67 6.05
N LEU A 184 9.36 7.30 6.25
CA LEU A 184 8.21 7.86 5.57
C LEU A 184 7.39 8.68 6.58
N GLU A 185 7.32 9.99 6.33
CA GLU A 185 6.52 10.96 7.11
C GLU A 185 5.19 11.27 6.40
N ALA A 186 5.01 10.77 5.17
CA ALA A 186 3.83 10.98 4.35
C ALA A 186 3.55 9.80 3.42
N SER A 187 2.32 9.72 2.94
CA SER A 187 1.89 8.71 1.96
C SER A 187 2.75 8.76 0.70
N THR A 188 3.17 7.60 0.21
CA THR A 188 4.05 7.43 -0.94
C THR A 188 3.35 6.59 -2.02
N GLY A 189 2.93 7.24 -3.10
CA GLY A 189 2.24 6.59 -4.22
C GLY A 189 3.15 5.77 -5.15
N ASN A 190 4.47 5.90 -5.03
CA ASN A 190 5.42 5.16 -5.86
C ASN A 190 6.71 4.84 -5.09
N LEU A 191 6.85 3.60 -4.63
CA LEU A 191 8.01 3.16 -3.86
C LEU A 191 9.30 3.01 -4.69
N SER A 192 9.21 3.01 -6.03
CA SER A 192 10.39 3.06 -6.89
C SER A 192 11.20 4.34 -6.69
N SER A 193 10.55 5.45 -6.30
CA SER A 193 11.22 6.72 -6.03
C SER A 193 12.21 6.68 -4.86
N ILE A 194 12.04 5.70 -3.97
CA ILE A 194 12.88 5.48 -2.79
C ILE A 194 13.62 4.13 -2.85
N GLY A 195 13.52 3.39 -3.95
CA GLY A 195 14.21 2.11 -4.16
C GLY A 195 13.65 0.92 -3.39
N LEU A 196 12.41 1.02 -2.89
CA LEU A 196 11.77 -0.03 -2.07
C LEU A 196 10.55 -0.69 -2.73
N ASN A 197 10.37 -0.53 -4.04
CA ASN A 197 9.30 -1.19 -4.78
C ASN A 197 9.45 -2.72 -4.69
N ASP A 198 8.39 -3.42 -4.29
CA ASP A 198 8.33 -4.88 -4.19
C ASP A 198 9.48 -5.48 -3.36
N LYS A 199 9.88 -4.76 -2.31
CA LYS A 199 11.04 -5.11 -1.48
C LYS A 199 10.78 -5.03 0.01
N ILE A 200 9.66 -4.42 0.42
CA ILE A 200 9.42 -4.17 1.83
C ILE A 200 9.05 -5.49 2.51
N THR A 201 9.83 -5.84 3.52
CA THR A 201 9.63 -7.04 4.36
C THR A 201 9.26 -6.67 5.80
N SER A 202 9.65 -5.49 6.31
CA SER A 202 9.31 -5.07 7.67
C SER A 202 9.13 -3.55 7.79
N PHE A 203 8.42 -3.10 8.83
CA PHE A 203 8.25 -1.69 9.13
C PHE A 203 7.86 -1.46 10.60
N ARG A 204 8.21 -0.29 11.15
CA ARG A 204 7.86 0.10 12.52
C ARG A 204 7.62 1.58 12.65
N ARG A 205 6.97 1.99 13.74
CA ARG A 205 6.95 3.41 14.11
C ARG A 205 8.36 3.93 14.33
N TYR A 206 8.55 5.19 13.97
CA TYR A 206 9.77 5.94 14.22
C TYR A 206 9.40 7.21 15.01
N ASP A 207 10.02 7.40 16.17
CA ASP A 207 9.81 8.60 16.99
C ASP A 207 11.05 9.49 16.93
N VAL A 208 11.05 10.50 16.05
CA VAL A 208 12.16 11.45 15.88
C VAL A 208 12.55 12.13 17.20
N ARG A 209 11.62 12.30 18.15
CA ARG A 209 11.93 12.93 19.44
C ARG A 209 12.74 12.03 20.35
N ARG A 210 12.59 10.71 20.21
CA ARG A 210 13.31 9.71 21.00
C ARG A 210 14.57 9.19 20.29
N GLU A 211 14.46 8.97 19.00
CA GLU A 211 15.50 8.32 18.17
C GLU A 211 16.39 9.34 17.44
N GLY A 212 15.96 10.60 17.36
CA GLY A 212 16.65 11.65 16.62
C GLY A 212 16.34 11.65 15.12
N PRO A 213 16.90 12.61 14.36
CA PRO A 213 16.68 12.70 12.92
C PRO A 213 17.12 11.43 12.21
N TRP A 214 16.26 10.88 11.35
CA TRP A 214 16.62 9.71 10.56
C TRP A 214 17.81 10.01 9.66
N ARG A 215 18.79 9.11 9.67
CA ARG A 215 19.94 9.13 8.77
C ARG A 215 20.07 7.74 8.19
N ARG A 216 19.96 7.63 6.86
CA ARG A 216 20.24 6.37 6.18
C ARG A 216 21.64 5.89 6.60
N PRO A 217 21.78 4.64 7.10
CA PRO A 217 23.09 4.08 7.35
C PRO A 217 23.89 4.13 6.06
N ILE A 218 25.06 4.78 6.10
CA ILE A 218 25.96 4.82 4.95
C ILE A 218 26.51 3.39 4.79
N PRO A 219 26.31 2.75 3.62
CA PRO A 219 26.93 1.45 3.36
C PRO A 219 28.43 1.53 3.64
N PRO A 220 29.06 0.48 4.21
CA PRO A 220 30.50 0.48 4.40
C PRO A 220 31.20 0.82 3.08
N VAL A 221 32.05 1.85 3.10
CA VAL A 221 32.73 2.35 1.91
C VAL A 221 33.83 1.38 1.54
N THR A 222 33.53 0.40 0.70
CA THR A 222 34.54 -0.53 0.18
C THR A 222 35.49 0.19 -0.78
N GLY A 223 36.53 0.84 -0.26
CA GLY A 223 37.53 1.56 -1.03
C GLY A 223 38.84 1.76 -0.26
N PRO A 224 39.99 1.90 -0.95
CA PRO A 224 41.27 2.08 -0.28
C PRO A 224 41.32 3.41 0.49
N VAL A 225 41.47 3.30 1.81
CA VAL A 225 41.63 4.41 2.76
C VAL A 225 42.85 5.26 2.38
N GLN A 226 42.66 6.57 2.15
CA GLN A 226 43.76 7.52 1.94
C GLN A 226 44.13 8.20 3.27
N ASP A 227 45.42 8.16 3.60
CA ASP A 227 46.03 8.91 4.71
C ASP A 227 45.98 10.41 4.41
N THR A 228 45.32 11.16 5.29
CA THR A 228 45.43 12.61 5.31
C THR A 228 46.10 13.05 6.61
N ARG A 229 47.40 13.39 6.51
CA ARG A 229 48.21 14.04 7.55
C ARG A 229 48.17 13.32 8.91
N GLY A 230 48.34 11.99 8.92
CA GLY A 230 48.44 11.21 10.16
C GLY A 230 47.10 10.96 10.85
N GLY A 231 45.98 11.17 10.13
CA GLY A 231 44.66 10.73 10.52
C GLY A 231 44.17 9.59 9.63
N PHE A 232 43.41 8.66 10.21
CA PHE A 232 42.65 7.67 9.45
C PHE A 232 41.26 8.24 9.16
N GLN A 233 40.89 8.39 7.88
CA GLN A 233 39.51 8.70 7.51
C GLN A 233 38.70 7.40 7.64
N GLY A 234 37.82 7.35 8.65
CA GLY A 234 37.14 6.13 9.09
C GLY A 234 36.04 5.65 8.14
N GLU A 235 36.07 4.35 7.84
CA GLU A 235 35.09 3.62 7.04
C GLU A 235 33.77 3.39 7.81
N GLN A 236 33.83 3.25 9.14
CA GLN A 236 32.76 3.39 10.12
C GLN A 236 33.42 3.35 11.51
N THR A 237 32.96 4.14 12.47
CA THR A 237 33.37 3.97 13.88
C THR A 237 32.15 3.81 14.75
N VAL A 238 32.11 2.75 15.56
CA VAL A 238 30.96 2.43 16.42
C VAL A 238 31.38 2.53 17.87
N PHE A 239 30.62 3.31 18.63
CA PHE A 239 30.81 3.51 20.05
C PHE A 239 29.99 2.49 20.85
N PHE A 240 30.68 1.71 21.67
CA PHE A 240 30.10 0.71 22.56
C PHE A 240 30.15 1.22 24.01
N PRO A 241 29.04 1.74 24.54
CA PRO A 241 28.94 2.05 25.96
C PRO A 241 28.83 0.75 26.75
N THR A 242 29.68 0.59 27.76
CA THR A 242 29.74 -0.55 28.68
C THR A 242 29.83 -1.92 27.98
N PRO A 243 30.86 -2.16 27.15
CA PRO A 243 30.96 -3.38 26.36
C PRO A 243 31.01 -4.64 27.24
N THR A 244 30.29 -5.68 26.80
CA THR A 244 30.25 -6.99 27.46
C THR A 244 30.54 -8.12 26.48
N THR A 245 31.12 -9.20 26.99
CA THR A 245 31.27 -10.46 26.26
C THR A 245 30.54 -11.54 27.03
N ASN A 246 29.61 -12.25 26.39
CA ASN A 246 28.75 -13.26 27.03
C ASN A 246 28.04 -12.72 28.31
N GLY A 247 27.58 -11.47 28.27
CA GLY A 247 26.91 -10.80 29.39
C GLY A 247 27.80 -10.38 30.55
N ARG A 248 29.13 -10.51 30.45
CA ARG A 248 30.08 -10.09 31.49
C ARG A 248 30.90 -8.87 31.07
N ARG A 249 31.21 -7.99 32.03
CA ARG A 249 32.12 -6.85 31.82
C ARG A 249 33.51 -7.35 31.45
N ILE A 250 34.18 -6.59 30.59
CA ILE A 250 35.50 -6.95 30.04
C ILE A 250 36.58 -6.22 30.84
N ASN A 251 37.53 -6.96 31.42
CA ASN A 251 38.67 -6.36 32.13
C ASN A 251 39.59 -5.61 31.15
N ASP A 252 40.10 -4.45 31.58
CA ASP A 252 40.99 -3.63 30.76
C ASP A 252 42.43 -4.20 30.75
N GLY A 253 42.61 -5.28 29.97
CA GLY A 253 43.90 -5.89 29.71
C GLY A 253 44.48 -5.49 28.36
N SER A 254 45.76 -5.80 28.14
CA SER A 254 46.43 -5.55 26.84
C SER A 254 45.64 -6.16 25.68
N GLY A 255 45.23 -5.32 24.73
CA GLY A 255 44.44 -5.69 23.55
C GLY A 255 42.98 -6.10 23.82
N ALA A 256 42.45 -5.90 25.04
CA ALA A 256 41.08 -6.29 25.37
C ALA A 256 40.03 -5.57 24.50
N ALA A 257 40.20 -4.27 24.29
CA ALA A 257 39.31 -3.47 23.45
C ALA A 257 39.33 -3.93 21.98
N THR A 258 40.52 -4.21 21.42
CA THR A 258 40.66 -4.73 20.05
C THR A 258 40.00 -6.10 19.89
N ARG A 259 40.19 -7.02 20.84
CA ARG A 259 39.51 -8.32 20.82
C ARG A 259 37.98 -8.19 20.92
N PHE A 260 37.50 -7.25 21.74
CA PHE A 260 36.08 -6.93 21.79
C PHE A 260 35.57 -6.44 20.43
N CYS A 261 36.24 -5.47 19.81
CA CYS A 261 35.89 -4.98 18.48
C CYS A 261 35.85 -6.09 17.43
N GLN A 262 36.85 -6.97 17.43
CA GLN A 262 36.89 -8.15 16.56
C GLN A 262 35.73 -9.11 16.79
N SER A 263 35.31 -9.30 18.05
CA SER A 263 34.13 -10.12 18.36
C SER A 263 32.81 -9.50 17.87
N MET A 264 32.79 -8.19 17.63
CA MET A 264 31.64 -7.45 17.11
C MET A 264 31.72 -7.23 15.59
N GLY A 265 32.73 -7.78 14.92
CA GLY A 265 32.92 -7.69 13.46
C GLY A 265 33.75 -6.50 12.98
N PHE A 266 34.46 -5.81 13.87
CA PHE A 266 35.33 -4.68 13.55
C PHE A 266 36.81 -5.09 13.49
N TYR A 267 37.65 -4.33 12.79
CA TYR A 267 39.08 -4.60 12.67
C TYR A 267 39.81 -4.40 14.01
N GLU A 268 39.61 -3.26 14.66
CA GLU A 268 40.25 -2.94 15.93
C GLU A 268 39.56 -1.86 16.75
N ALA A 269 40.06 -1.67 17.99
CA ALA A 269 39.69 -0.51 18.79
C ALA A 269 40.59 0.68 18.43
N VAL A 270 39.97 1.81 18.09
CA VAL A 270 40.67 3.11 17.89
C VAL A 270 40.70 3.97 19.14
N TYR A 271 39.80 3.68 20.09
CA TYR A 271 39.75 4.34 21.38
C TYR A 271 39.22 3.38 22.45
N LYS A 272 39.76 3.50 23.67
CA LYS A 272 39.18 2.93 24.88
C LYS A 272 39.34 3.92 26.04
N ALA A 273 38.32 4.03 26.88
CA ALA A 273 38.44 4.75 28.15
C ALA A 273 39.32 3.96 29.14
N PRO A 274 40.22 4.62 29.89
CA PRO A 274 41.07 3.96 30.88
C PRO A 274 40.25 3.55 32.11
N GLY A 275 40.49 2.36 32.63
CA GLY A 275 39.84 1.88 33.85
C GLY A 275 40.20 0.43 34.19
N PRO A 276 39.62 -0.15 35.26
CA PRO A 276 39.81 -1.57 35.57
C PRO A 276 39.02 -2.49 34.61
N VAL A 277 37.98 -1.96 33.99
CA VAL A 277 37.12 -2.62 32.99
C VAL A 277 36.84 -1.66 31.85
N LEU A 278 36.59 -2.18 30.66
CA LEU A 278 36.19 -1.37 29.51
C LEU A 278 34.84 -0.70 29.82
N SER A 279 34.83 0.63 29.90
CA SER A 279 33.61 1.45 30.03
C SER A 279 33.14 1.95 28.69
N ASP A 280 34.07 2.32 27.80
CA ASP A 280 33.79 2.94 26.52
C ASP A 280 34.82 2.46 25.50
N VAL A 281 34.35 1.96 24.36
CA VAL A 281 35.23 1.49 23.28
C VAL A 281 34.69 2.01 21.95
N VAL A 282 35.58 2.55 21.12
CA VAL A 282 35.28 2.88 19.72
C VAL A 282 35.96 1.86 18.84
N CYS A 283 35.17 1.15 18.05
CA CYS A 283 35.64 0.15 17.09
C CYS A 283 35.62 0.70 15.67
N ARG A 284 36.57 0.30 14.83
CA ARG A 284 36.56 0.51 13.38
C ARG A 284 36.71 -0.81 12.65
#